data_AF-A0A3C0NHB4-F1
#
_entry.id   AF-A0A3C0NHB4-F1
#
_cell.length_a   1.000
_cell.length_b   1.000
_cell.length_c   1.000
_cell.angle_alpha   90.00
_cell.angle_beta   90.00
_cell.angle_gamma   90.00
#
_symmetry.space_group_name_H-M   'P 1'
#
loop_
_entity.id
_entity.type
_entity.pdbx_description
1 polymer ?
#
loop_
_entity_poly.entity_id
_entity_poly.type
_entity_poly.pdbx_seq_one_letter_code
_entity_poly.pdbx_strand_id
1 'polypeptide(L)'
;DHHRDRIPILDYFRVNAAIREALKPRVDLPSGGYIIIEPTEALTVIDVNSGSFTRSATARETVLWTNCEAATEIARQLRLRNLAGVIVVDFIDMDARRDQLQVLEHFNKALKGDKARPQIAQLSELGLVELTRKRQGQNIYELFSQPCATCGGLGHVVRLPGESERLVKEIVEPTLPVPTMFRERESRPPEFAEPLDIAAVDDADDLDFVNHPSYHERGGLNNNR
;
A
#
# COMPACT_ATOMS: atom_id res chain seq x y z
N ASP A 1 31.29 5.57 29.35
CA ASP A 1 30.03 4.96 29.81
C ASP A 1 29.78 3.63 29.12
N HIS A 2 29.53 2.56 29.87
CA HIS A 2 29.17 1.25 29.32
C HIS A 2 27.88 0.75 30.00
N HIS A 3 26.99 0.17 29.21
CA HIS A 3 25.75 -0.43 29.71
C HIS A 3 26.07 -1.70 30.51
N ARG A 4 25.57 -1.78 31.75
CA ARG A 4 25.88 -2.88 32.69
C ARG A 4 24.72 -3.82 32.95
N ASP A 5 23.53 -3.50 32.45
CA ASP A 5 22.36 -4.35 32.67
C ASP A 5 22.41 -5.60 31.81
N ARG A 6 21.72 -6.65 32.28
CA ARG A 6 21.57 -7.91 31.55
C ARG A 6 20.69 -7.80 30.31
N ILE A 7 19.82 -6.80 30.28
CA ILE A 7 18.92 -6.52 29.15
C ILE A 7 19.74 -5.79 28.07
N PRO A 8 19.68 -6.21 26.79
CA PRO A 8 20.35 -5.50 25.70
C PRO A 8 20.01 -4.02 25.69
N ILE A 9 20.99 -3.15 25.42
CA ILE A 9 20.83 -1.70 25.49
C ILE A 9 19.65 -1.18 24.63
N LEU A 10 19.44 -1.78 23.45
CA LEU A 10 18.35 -1.41 22.55
C LEU A 10 16.97 -1.76 23.11
N ASP A 11 16.86 -2.88 23.83
CA ASP A 11 15.62 -3.30 24.48
C ASP A 11 15.36 -2.48 25.74
N TYR A 12 16.42 -2.17 26.49
CA TYR A 12 16.35 -1.31 27.68
C TYR A 12 15.76 0.07 27.34
N PHE A 13 16.23 0.69 26.25
CA PHE A 13 15.70 1.96 25.74
C PHE A 13 14.47 1.80 24.83
N ARG A 14 13.92 0.59 24.67
CA ARG A 14 12.76 0.28 23.82
C ARG A 14 12.92 0.70 22.36
N VAL A 15 14.14 0.75 21.85
CA VAL A 15 14.46 1.10 20.47
C VAL A 15 13.85 0.06 19.51
N ASN A 16 14.00 -1.23 19.81
CA ASN A 16 13.44 -2.31 19.00
C ASN A 16 11.91 -2.24 18.91
N ALA A 17 11.23 -1.86 20.01
CA ALA A 17 9.79 -1.64 20.01
C ALA A 17 9.41 -0.43 19.13
N ALA A 18 10.18 0.66 19.20
CA ALA A 18 9.96 1.84 18.36
C ALA A 18 10.17 1.54 16.86
N ILE A 19 11.17 0.71 16.51
CA ILE A 19 11.39 0.26 15.12
C ILE A 19 10.20 -0.56 14.63
N ARG A 20 9.72 -1.54 15.42
CA ARG A 20 8.53 -2.34 15.05
C ARG A 20 7.31 -1.46 14.82
N GLU A 21 7.11 -0.45 15.66
CA GLU A 21 6.01 0.48 15.51
C GLU A 21 6.14 1.34 14.25
N ALA A 22 7.35 1.84 13.96
CA ALA A 22 7.61 2.64 12.78
C ALA A 22 7.50 1.86 11.45
N LEU A 23 7.56 0.53 11.49
CA LEU A 23 7.35 -0.33 10.32
C LEU A 23 5.87 -0.58 10.01
N LYS A 24 4.96 -0.34 10.96
CA LYS A 24 3.52 -0.49 10.72
C LYS A 24 3.02 0.60 9.76
N PRO A 25 2.13 0.28 8.81
CA PRO A 25 1.52 1.29 7.94
C PRO A 25 0.71 2.32 8.73
N ARG A 26 -0.07 1.86 9.70
CA ARG A 26 -0.94 2.69 10.55
C ARG A 26 -0.17 3.39 11.66
N VAL A 27 -0.50 4.66 11.89
CA VAL A 27 -0.02 5.48 13.00
C VAL A 27 -1.20 6.18 13.64
N ASP A 28 -1.44 5.95 14.92
CA ASP A 28 -2.54 6.60 15.64
C ASP A 28 -2.18 8.04 16.03
N LEU A 29 -3.16 8.94 15.91
CA LEU A 29 -3.06 10.33 16.32
C LEU A 29 -3.52 10.50 17.77
N PRO A 30 -2.96 11.45 18.54
CA PRO A 30 -3.31 11.65 19.95
C PRO A 30 -4.81 11.81 20.22
N SER A 31 -5.55 12.40 19.29
CA SER A 31 -6.98 12.66 19.46
C SER A 31 -7.89 11.47 19.06
N GLY A 32 -7.34 10.36 18.56
CA GLY A 32 -8.11 9.16 18.17
C GLY A 32 -8.38 9.01 16.67
N GLY A 33 -7.87 9.93 15.86
CA GLY A 33 -7.67 9.70 14.42
C GLY A 33 -6.45 8.82 14.15
N TYR A 34 -6.16 8.56 12.88
CA TYR A 34 -4.97 7.82 12.48
C TYR A 34 -4.57 8.20 11.05
N ILE A 35 -3.30 7.98 10.72
CA ILE A 35 -2.78 8.07 9.36
C ILE A 35 -2.33 6.69 8.88
N ILE A 36 -2.48 6.42 7.59
CA ILE A 36 -1.99 5.20 6.93
C ILE A 36 -0.89 5.62 5.96
N ILE A 37 0.31 5.05 6.12
CA ILE A 37 1.48 5.35 5.28
C ILE A 37 1.80 4.12 4.43
N GLU A 38 1.66 4.27 3.11
CA GLU A 38 1.87 3.20 2.15
C GLU A 38 2.93 3.59 1.11
N PRO A 39 4.13 3.00 1.18
CA PRO A 39 5.13 3.16 0.14
C PRO A 39 4.73 2.31 -1.08
N THR A 40 4.78 2.91 -2.27
CA THR A 40 4.69 2.22 -3.56
C THR A 40 6.06 2.22 -4.24
N GLU A 41 6.14 1.69 -5.46
CA GLU A 41 7.37 1.70 -6.26
C GLU A 41 7.87 3.12 -6.55
N ALA A 42 6.96 4.04 -6.89
CA ALA A 42 7.33 5.37 -7.37
C ALA A 42 7.18 6.48 -6.32
N LEU A 43 6.21 6.35 -5.42
CA LEU A 43 5.85 7.40 -4.46
C LEU A 43 5.29 6.82 -3.15
N THR A 44 5.24 7.63 -2.11
CA THR A 44 4.57 7.25 -0.85
C THR A 44 3.24 7.96 -0.73
N VAL A 45 2.16 7.21 -0.48
CA VAL A 45 0.82 7.74 -0.23
C VAL A 45 0.58 7.77 1.27
N ILE A 46 -0.05 8.83 1.76
CA ILE A 46 -0.46 8.98 3.15
C ILE A 46 -1.92 9.37 3.21
N ASP A 47 -2.74 8.57 3.86
CA ASP A 47 -4.18 8.79 4.06
C ASP A 47 -4.47 9.22 5.50
N VAL A 48 -5.41 10.16 5.69
CA VAL A 48 -5.75 10.74 7.00
C VAL A 48 -7.19 10.41 7.38
N ASN A 49 -7.37 9.82 8.57
CA ASN A 49 -8.68 9.43 9.09
C ASN A 49 -8.96 10.06 10.46
N SER A 50 -10.20 10.51 10.66
CA SER A 50 -10.67 11.03 11.96
C SER A 50 -10.93 9.94 12.99
N GLY A 51 -11.14 8.69 12.55
CA GLY A 51 -11.34 7.55 13.46
C GLY A 51 -12.52 7.77 14.42
N SER A 52 -12.28 7.59 15.72
CA SER A 52 -13.30 7.80 16.76
C SER A 52 -13.31 9.21 17.35
N PHE A 53 -12.59 10.17 16.74
CA PHE A 53 -12.47 11.52 17.28
C PHE A 53 -13.72 12.37 16.99
N THR A 54 -14.41 12.78 18.06
CA THR A 54 -15.62 13.63 17.98
C THR A 54 -15.66 14.69 19.09
N ARG A 55 -14.56 15.46 19.29
CA ARG A 55 -14.52 16.45 20.39
C ARG A 55 -15.11 17.82 20.05
N SER A 56 -15.18 18.21 18.78
CA SER A 56 -15.53 19.60 18.43
C SER A 56 -17.04 19.79 18.28
N ALA A 57 -17.49 21.03 18.44
CA ALA A 57 -18.90 21.39 18.32
C ALA A 57 -19.42 21.19 16.89
N THR A 58 -18.54 21.25 15.89
CA THR A 58 -18.87 21.04 14.48
C THR A 58 -17.96 20.02 13.80
N ALA A 59 -18.49 19.36 12.77
CA ALA A 59 -17.72 18.45 11.92
C ALA A 59 -16.53 19.17 11.27
N ARG A 60 -16.73 20.40 10.79
CA ARG A 60 -15.69 21.24 10.19
C ARG A 60 -14.49 21.46 11.11
N GLU A 61 -14.73 21.82 12.37
CA GLU A 61 -13.64 22.02 13.35
C GLU A 61 -12.91 20.72 13.68
N THR A 62 -13.65 19.60 13.74
CA THR A 62 -13.06 18.27 13.94
C THR A 62 -12.10 17.93 12.81
N VAL A 63 -12.52 18.13 11.55
CA VAL A 63 -11.70 17.91 10.35
C VAL A 63 -10.44 18.78 10.36
N LEU A 64 -10.58 20.09 10.57
CA LEU A 64 -9.44 21.00 10.60
C LEU A 64 -8.43 20.62 11.69
N TRP A 65 -8.93 20.23 12.88
CA TRP A 65 -8.07 19.78 13.98
C TRP A 65 -7.32 18.49 13.62
N THR A 66 -8.04 17.46 13.13
CA THR A 66 -7.44 16.19 12.72
C THR A 66 -6.40 16.40 11.64
N ASN A 67 -6.66 17.22 10.63
CA ASN A 67 -5.69 17.50 9.56
C ASN A 67 -4.44 18.22 10.09
N CYS A 68 -4.57 19.17 11.03
CA CYS A 68 -3.41 19.81 11.65
C CYS A 68 -2.57 18.84 12.51
N GLU A 69 -3.23 17.95 13.24
CA GLU A 69 -2.59 16.90 14.03
C GLU A 69 -1.87 15.90 13.11
N ALA A 70 -2.54 15.44 12.06
CA ALA A 70 -1.98 14.57 11.03
C ALA A 70 -0.77 15.22 10.36
N ALA A 71 -0.83 16.49 9.95
CA ALA A 71 0.30 17.20 9.36
C ALA A 71 1.55 17.20 10.27
N THR A 72 1.35 17.33 11.58
CA THR A 72 2.43 17.29 12.58
C THR A 72 3.03 15.89 12.67
N GLU A 73 2.18 14.86 12.72
CA GLU A 73 2.61 13.47 12.83
C GLU A 73 3.26 12.98 11.53
N ILE A 74 2.73 13.35 10.37
CA ILE A 74 3.33 13.07 9.05
C ILE A 74 4.75 13.64 9.01
N ALA A 75 4.94 14.92 9.35
CA ALA A 75 6.27 15.52 9.37
C ALA A 75 7.25 14.76 10.30
N ARG A 76 6.76 14.24 11.43
CA ARG A 76 7.55 13.40 12.34
C ARG A 76 7.90 12.05 11.71
N GLN A 77 6.95 11.39 11.07
CA GLN A 77 7.11 10.08 10.43
C GLN A 77 8.04 10.13 9.21
N LEU A 78 8.01 11.21 8.41
CA LEU A 78 8.95 11.42 7.32
C LEU A 78 10.41 11.35 7.81
N ARG A 79 10.69 11.94 8.98
CA ARG A 79 12.01 11.90 9.62
C ARG A 79 12.31 10.55 10.24
N LEU A 80 11.36 9.98 10.99
CA LEU A 80 11.55 8.72 11.72
C LEU A 80 11.81 7.55 10.77
N ARG A 81 11.03 7.47 9.68
CA ARG A 81 11.11 6.41 8.68
C ARG A 81 12.09 6.72 7.54
N ASN A 82 12.63 7.95 7.52
CA ASN A 82 13.48 8.49 6.46
C ASN A 82 12.87 8.33 5.06
N LEU A 83 11.57 8.65 4.92
CA LEU A 83 10.85 8.58 3.64
C LEU A 83 11.34 9.68 2.70
N ALA A 84 11.45 9.40 1.41
CA ALA A 84 12.00 10.35 0.43
C ALA A 84 11.35 10.17 -0.94
N GLY A 85 11.65 11.10 -1.85
CA GLY A 85 11.04 11.13 -3.19
C GLY A 85 9.75 11.92 -3.18
N VAL A 86 8.81 11.50 -4.04
CA VAL A 86 7.46 12.06 -4.13
C VAL A 86 6.60 11.46 -3.04
N ILE A 87 5.95 12.31 -2.26
CA ILE A 87 5.02 11.91 -1.21
C ILE A 87 3.71 12.66 -1.46
N VAL A 88 2.61 11.93 -1.42
CA VAL A 88 1.26 12.46 -1.64
C VAL A 88 0.48 12.25 -0.35
N VAL A 89 -0.13 13.31 0.16
CA VAL A 89 -0.95 13.28 1.38
C VAL A 89 -2.40 13.58 1.01
N ASP A 90 -3.28 12.66 1.35
CA ASP A 90 -4.73 12.78 1.24
C ASP A 90 -5.28 13.24 2.61
N PHE A 91 -5.51 14.55 2.74
CA PHE A 91 -6.14 15.11 3.94
C PHE A 91 -7.66 14.97 3.83
N ILE A 92 -8.34 14.87 4.97
CA ILE A 92 -9.81 14.84 4.99
C ILE A 92 -10.36 16.11 4.33
N ASP A 93 -11.36 15.93 3.46
CA ASP A 93 -11.98 16.99 2.68
C ASP A 93 -12.39 18.21 3.53
N MET A 94 -12.04 19.40 3.03
CA MET A 94 -12.37 20.68 3.64
C MET A 94 -13.05 21.60 2.64
N ASP A 95 -14.29 22.03 2.93
CA ASP A 95 -15.05 22.93 2.06
C ASP A 95 -14.44 24.34 1.99
N ALA A 96 -13.88 24.81 3.10
CA ALA A 96 -13.37 26.17 3.21
C ALA A 96 -11.91 26.24 2.76
N ARG A 97 -11.64 27.00 1.70
CA ARG A 97 -10.26 27.30 1.24
C ARG A 97 -9.37 27.88 2.35
N ARG A 98 -9.96 28.63 3.28
CA ARG A 98 -9.24 29.15 4.45
C ARG A 98 -8.65 28.03 5.32
N ASP A 99 -9.40 26.96 5.51
CA ASP A 99 -9.00 25.83 6.35
C ASP A 99 -7.91 25.01 5.64
N GLN A 100 -8.04 24.80 4.33
CA GLN A 100 -6.99 24.19 3.49
C GLN A 100 -5.67 24.96 3.61
N LEU A 101 -5.70 26.29 3.46
CA LEU A 101 -4.51 27.13 3.61
C LEU A 101 -3.92 27.06 5.02
N GLN A 102 -4.77 26.99 6.05
CA GLN A 102 -4.32 26.87 7.44
C GLN A 102 -3.59 25.53 7.68
N VAL A 103 -4.11 24.42 7.15
CA VAL A 103 -3.44 23.11 7.21
C VAL A 103 -2.10 23.16 6.46
N LEU A 104 -2.05 23.74 5.25
CA LEU A 104 -0.81 23.87 4.48
C LEU A 104 0.24 24.74 5.18
N GLU A 105 -0.17 25.84 5.82
CA GLU A 105 0.74 26.69 6.59
C GLU A 105 1.28 25.94 7.82
N HIS A 106 0.41 25.22 8.54
CA HIS A 106 0.78 24.40 9.68
C HIS A 106 1.74 23.27 9.26
N PHE A 107 1.45 22.60 8.15
CA PHE A 107 2.27 21.52 7.62
C PHE A 107 3.66 22.03 7.21
N ASN A 108 3.72 23.16 6.50
CA ASN A 108 4.99 23.82 6.18
C ASN A 108 5.80 24.14 7.45
N LYS A 109 5.18 24.65 8.52
CA LYS A 109 5.86 24.91 9.80
C LYS A 109 6.41 23.61 10.41
N ALA A 110 5.64 22.53 10.41
CA ALA A 110 6.07 21.23 10.94
C ALA A 110 7.24 20.61 10.14
N LEU A 111 7.31 20.89 8.84
CA LEU A 111 8.36 20.42 7.94
C LEU A 111 9.69 21.19 8.08
N LYS A 112 9.70 22.42 8.60
CA LYS A 112 10.91 23.28 8.71
C LYS A 112 12.08 22.64 9.46
N GLY A 113 11.80 21.78 10.44
CA GLY A 113 12.83 21.13 11.25
C GLY A 113 13.54 19.96 10.54
N ASP A 114 13.11 19.57 9.34
CA ASP A 114 13.67 18.43 8.63
C ASP A 114 14.91 18.81 7.81
N LYS A 115 16.03 18.14 8.11
CA LYS A 115 17.32 18.34 7.43
C LYS A 115 17.28 17.98 5.94
N ALA A 116 16.37 17.09 5.53
CA ALA A 116 16.18 16.72 4.12
C ALA A 116 15.47 17.80 3.29
N ARG A 117 15.06 18.91 3.92
CA ARG A 117 14.39 20.07 3.30
C ARG A 117 13.20 19.64 2.42
N PRO A 118 12.19 18.95 2.98
CA PRO A 118 10.96 18.66 2.26
C PRO A 118 10.29 19.96 1.79
N GLN A 119 9.71 19.92 0.59
CA GLN A 119 9.03 21.05 -0.04
C GLN A 119 7.65 20.61 -0.50
N ILE A 120 6.62 21.34 -0.08
CA ILE A 120 5.28 21.17 -0.63
C ILE A 120 5.29 21.76 -2.05
N ALA A 121 5.01 20.93 -3.04
CA ALA A 121 5.00 21.31 -4.44
C ALA A 121 3.70 22.04 -4.79
N GLN A 122 2.55 21.41 -4.47
CA GLN A 122 1.24 21.96 -4.75
C GLN A 122 0.13 21.26 -3.94
N LEU A 123 -1.04 21.91 -3.90
CA LEU A 123 -2.32 21.26 -3.61
C LEU A 123 -2.99 21.00 -4.97
N SER A 124 -3.21 19.73 -5.29
CA SER A 124 -3.83 19.32 -6.55
C SER A 124 -5.30 19.72 -6.63
N GLU A 125 -5.87 19.69 -7.83
CA GLU A 125 -7.31 19.91 -8.05
C GLU A 125 -8.19 18.85 -7.37
N LEU A 126 -7.62 17.66 -7.11
CA LEU A 126 -8.27 16.56 -6.41
C LEU A 126 -8.20 16.69 -4.88
N GLY A 127 -7.59 17.75 -4.34
CA GLY A 127 -7.46 17.95 -2.89
C GLY A 127 -6.21 17.31 -2.26
N LEU A 128 -5.40 16.59 -3.05
CA LEU A 128 -4.17 15.95 -2.57
C LEU A 128 -3.03 16.96 -2.40
N VAL A 129 -2.26 16.84 -1.33
CA VAL A 129 -1.05 17.64 -1.10
C VAL A 129 0.17 16.87 -1.56
N GLU A 130 0.87 17.43 -2.54
CA GLU A 130 2.08 16.85 -3.10
C GLU A 130 3.32 17.49 -2.48
N LEU A 131 4.27 16.67 -2.04
CA LEU A 131 5.54 17.15 -1.51
C LEU A 131 6.71 16.31 -2.01
N THR A 132 7.87 16.95 -2.09
CA THR A 132 9.14 16.30 -2.44
C THR A 132 10.09 16.37 -1.26
N ARG A 133 10.76 15.26 -0.96
CA ARG A 133 11.78 15.19 0.10
C ARG A 133 13.05 14.55 -0.42
N LYS A 134 14.20 15.18 -0.19
CA LYS A 134 15.50 14.66 -0.66
C LYS A 134 15.85 13.36 0.05
N ARG A 135 16.37 12.38 -0.69
CA ARG A 135 16.86 11.12 -0.12
C ARG A 135 18.08 11.38 0.75
N GLN A 136 18.09 10.80 1.95
CA GLN A 136 19.17 10.88 2.93
C GLN A 136 19.57 9.46 3.35
N GLY A 137 20.05 8.66 2.39
CA GLY A 137 20.39 7.26 2.62
C GLY A 137 19.22 6.30 2.46
N GLN A 138 19.28 5.19 3.20
CA GLN A 138 18.25 4.13 3.18
C GLN A 138 17.08 4.50 4.08
N ASN A 139 15.87 4.09 3.67
CA ASN A 139 14.69 4.24 4.51
C ASN A 139 14.58 3.11 5.56
N ILE A 140 13.66 3.23 6.51
CA ILE A 140 13.52 2.26 7.60
C ILE A 140 13.14 0.84 7.11
N TYR A 141 12.37 0.75 6.02
CA TYR A 141 11.98 -0.53 5.42
C TYR A 141 13.19 -1.22 4.78
N GLU A 142 14.03 -0.48 4.06
CA GLU A 142 15.27 -0.99 3.47
C GLU A 142 16.28 -1.46 4.53
N LEU A 143 16.28 -0.84 5.71
CA LEU A 143 17.20 -1.17 6.80
C LEU A 143 16.77 -2.37 7.63
N PHE A 144 15.48 -2.47 7.96
CA PHE A 144 14.97 -3.42 8.95
C PHE A 144 13.93 -4.37 8.38
N SER A 145 13.81 -4.46 7.05
CA SER A 145 12.89 -5.39 6.43
C SER A 145 13.46 -5.99 5.15
N GLN A 146 12.98 -7.18 4.82
CA GLN A 146 13.32 -7.90 3.60
C GLN A 146 12.02 -8.27 2.87
N PRO A 147 12.01 -8.32 1.53
CA PRO A 147 10.83 -8.77 0.80
C PRO A 147 10.46 -10.20 1.22
N CYS A 148 9.17 -10.42 1.45
CA CYS A 148 8.67 -11.72 1.87
C CYS A 148 8.71 -12.70 0.69
N ALA A 149 9.54 -13.74 0.81
CA ALA A 149 9.71 -14.78 -0.21
C ALA A 149 8.41 -15.55 -0.52
N THR A 150 7.53 -15.71 0.47
CA THR A 150 6.26 -16.46 0.32
C THR A 150 5.26 -15.75 -0.58
N CYS A 151 5.19 -14.42 -0.51
CA CYS A 151 4.24 -13.62 -1.29
C CYS A 151 4.90 -12.88 -2.47
N GLY A 152 6.12 -13.25 -2.84
CA GLY A 152 6.85 -12.63 -3.95
C GLY A 152 7.18 -11.15 -3.75
N GLY A 153 7.31 -10.70 -2.50
CA GLY A 153 7.65 -9.30 -2.18
C GLY A 153 6.45 -8.36 -1.96
N LEU A 154 5.20 -8.85 -1.98
CA LEU A 154 4.02 -8.06 -1.62
C LEU A 154 4.04 -7.57 -0.16
N GLY A 155 4.71 -8.30 0.72
CA GLY A 155 4.90 -7.96 2.12
C GLY A 155 6.37 -7.98 2.52
N HIS A 156 6.63 -7.60 3.78
CA HIS A 156 7.98 -7.50 4.31
C HIS A 156 8.14 -8.34 5.59
N VAL A 157 9.30 -8.98 5.74
CA VAL A 157 9.71 -9.66 6.98
C VAL A 157 10.65 -8.75 7.75
N VAL A 158 10.31 -8.43 8.99
CA VAL A 158 11.09 -7.51 9.84
C VAL A 158 12.33 -8.22 10.40
N ARG A 159 13.48 -7.52 10.37
CA ARG A 159 14.72 -7.92 11.05
C ARG A 159 15.21 -6.77 11.93
N LEU A 160 15.23 -6.99 13.24
CA LEU A 160 15.64 -5.94 14.18
C LEU A 160 17.13 -6.02 14.50
N PRO A 161 17.76 -4.88 14.85
CA PRO A 161 19.14 -4.89 15.28
C PRO A 161 19.33 -5.74 16.55
N GLY A 162 20.37 -6.57 16.55
CA GLY A 162 20.73 -7.41 17.70
C GLY A 162 19.95 -8.72 17.81
N GLU A 163 18.91 -8.93 17.00
CA GLU A 163 18.33 -10.26 16.82
C GLU A 163 19.30 -11.07 15.94
N SER A 164 19.96 -12.07 16.55
CA SER A 164 20.74 -13.05 15.78
C SER A 164 19.80 -13.66 14.74
N GLU A 165 20.28 -13.84 13.51
CA GLU A 165 19.53 -14.53 12.46
C GLU A 165 19.09 -15.89 13.02
N ARG A 166 17.87 -15.97 13.53
CA ARG A 166 17.18 -17.24 13.61
C ARG A 166 16.96 -17.56 12.15
N LEU A 167 17.93 -18.28 11.59
CA LEU A 167 17.80 -18.91 10.29
C LEU A 167 16.37 -19.43 10.24
N VAL A 168 15.62 -18.96 9.25
CA VAL A 168 14.44 -19.67 8.80
C VAL A 168 14.98 -20.97 8.18
N LYS A 169 15.45 -21.89 9.03
CA LYS A 169 15.68 -23.29 8.68
C LYS A 169 14.31 -23.93 8.74
N GLU A 170 13.92 -24.51 7.62
CA GLU A 170 12.70 -25.27 7.38
C GLU A 170 11.44 -24.46 7.09
N ILE A 171 11.34 -23.99 5.83
CA ILE A 171 10.11 -24.21 5.07
C ILE A 171 10.52 -24.86 3.74
N VAL A 172 10.44 -26.19 3.75
CA VAL A 172 10.22 -27.15 2.64
C VAL A 172 10.56 -26.63 1.23
N GLU A 173 11.62 -27.17 0.64
CA GLU A 173 11.79 -27.18 -0.81
C GLU A 173 10.52 -27.75 -1.47
N PRO A 174 9.82 -27.02 -2.35
CA PRO A 174 8.89 -27.68 -3.24
C PRO A 174 9.75 -28.48 -4.20
N THR A 175 9.84 -29.78 -3.95
CA THR A 175 10.28 -30.76 -4.95
C THR A 175 9.24 -30.73 -6.06
N LEU A 176 9.44 -29.83 -7.03
CA LEU A 176 8.80 -29.98 -8.33
C LEU A 176 9.34 -31.29 -8.90
N PRO A 177 8.48 -32.27 -9.22
CA PRO A 177 8.94 -33.45 -9.94
C PRO A 177 9.49 -32.98 -11.28
N VAL A 178 10.79 -33.20 -11.51
CA VAL A 178 11.42 -33.03 -12.80
C VAL A 178 10.65 -33.89 -13.80
N PRO A 179 10.10 -33.35 -14.89
CA PRO A 179 9.54 -34.19 -15.93
C PRO A 179 10.71 -34.97 -16.54
N THR A 180 10.69 -36.29 -16.34
CA THR A 180 11.56 -37.23 -17.04
C THR A 180 11.55 -36.94 -18.53
N MET A 181 12.75 -36.91 -19.09
CA MET A 181 13.10 -36.60 -20.47
C MET A 181 12.05 -37.04 -21.49
N PHE A 182 11.75 -36.13 -22.42
CA PHE A 182 11.15 -36.45 -23.71
C PHE A 182 11.89 -37.64 -24.31
N ARG A 183 11.22 -38.80 -24.33
CA ARG A 183 11.61 -39.92 -25.16
C ARG A 183 11.10 -39.58 -26.56
N GLU A 184 12.02 -39.37 -27.49
CA GLU A 184 11.70 -39.20 -28.91
C GLU A 184 10.76 -40.33 -29.34
N ARG A 185 9.51 -39.98 -29.61
CA ARG A 185 8.57 -40.88 -30.29
C ARG A 185 8.92 -40.76 -31.77
N GLU A 186 9.48 -41.84 -32.32
CA GLU A 186 9.62 -42.03 -33.75
C GLU A 186 8.29 -41.71 -34.46
N SER A 187 8.40 -40.88 -35.49
CA SER A 187 7.30 -40.43 -36.33
C SER A 187 6.73 -41.59 -37.15
N ARG A 188 5.54 -42.05 -36.78
CA ARG A 188 4.67 -42.81 -37.70
C ARG A 188 3.92 -41.82 -38.60
N PRO A 189 3.94 -41.97 -39.93
CA PRO A 189 3.12 -41.13 -40.80
C PRO A 189 1.63 -41.42 -40.56
N PRO A 190 0.74 -40.43 -40.74
CA PRO A 190 -0.68 -40.62 -40.49
C PRO A 190 -1.30 -41.49 -41.60
N GLU A 191 -2.00 -42.57 -41.19
CA GLU A 191 -2.94 -43.27 -42.05
C GLU A 191 -4.19 -42.40 -42.22
N PHE A 192 -4.57 -42.14 -43.47
CA PHE A 192 -5.81 -41.46 -43.81
C PHE A 192 -6.99 -42.39 -43.49
N ALA A 193 -7.87 -41.97 -42.57
CA ALA A 193 -9.17 -42.61 -42.35
C ALA A 193 -10.20 -42.04 -43.34
N GLU A 194 -10.96 -42.93 -43.97
CA GLU A 194 -12.01 -42.65 -44.96
C GLU A 194 -13.17 -41.80 -44.39
N PRO A 195 -13.96 -41.11 -45.25
CA PRO A 195 -15.02 -40.25 -44.79
C PRO A 195 -16.23 -41.07 -44.30
N LEU A 196 -16.71 -40.76 -43.10
CA LEU A 196 -17.95 -41.30 -42.56
C LEU A 196 -19.17 -40.57 -43.17
N ASP A 197 -20.11 -41.36 -43.68
CA ASP A 197 -21.41 -40.95 -44.21
C ASP A 197 -22.25 -40.21 -43.15
N ILE A 198 -22.70 -39.00 -43.49
CA ILE A 198 -23.64 -38.22 -42.68
C ILE A 198 -25.05 -38.66 -43.06
N ALA A 199 -25.66 -39.52 -42.23
CA ALA A 199 -27.09 -39.75 -42.24
C ALA A 199 -27.76 -38.76 -41.28
N ALA A 200 -28.67 -37.96 -41.83
CA ALA A 200 -29.52 -37.03 -41.11
C ALA A 200 -30.41 -37.75 -40.08
N VAL A 201 -30.51 -37.19 -38.88
CA VAL A 201 -31.60 -37.49 -37.95
C VAL A 201 -32.04 -36.17 -37.32
N ASP A 202 -33.20 -35.71 -37.79
CA ASP A 202 -34.07 -34.78 -37.09
C ASP A 202 -34.39 -35.35 -35.71
N ASP A 203 -34.27 -34.55 -34.65
CA ASP A 203 -35.33 -34.43 -33.65
C ASP A 203 -35.02 -33.28 -32.70
N ALA A 204 -36.02 -32.40 -32.60
CA ALA A 204 -36.13 -31.33 -31.64
C ALA A 204 -36.38 -31.89 -30.25
N ASP A 205 -35.73 -31.33 -29.23
CA ASP A 205 -36.40 -30.66 -28.11
C ASP A 205 -35.42 -30.41 -26.95
N ASP A 206 -35.55 -29.22 -26.38
CA ASP A 206 -35.23 -28.83 -25.00
C ASP A 206 -33.80 -28.99 -24.49
N LEU A 207 -33.00 -27.91 -24.59
CA LEU A 207 -32.20 -27.43 -23.46
C LEU A 207 -32.10 -25.89 -23.48
N ASP A 208 -33.02 -25.24 -22.77
CA ASP A 208 -33.00 -23.82 -22.44
C ASP A 208 -31.79 -23.45 -21.55
N PHE A 209 -30.89 -22.61 -22.07
CA PHE A 209 -29.91 -21.87 -21.27
C PHE A 209 -30.12 -20.37 -21.47
N VAL A 210 -31.23 -19.85 -20.95
CA VAL A 210 -31.49 -18.40 -20.88
C VAL A 210 -31.25 -17.93 -19.46
N ASN A 211 -30.07 -17.33 -19.21
CA ASN A 211 -29.88 -16.17 -18.33
C ASN A 211 -28.42 -15.77 -18.22
N HIS A 212 -27.94 -14.97 -19.17
CA HIS A 212 -26.78 -14.11 -18.95
C HIS A 212 -27.06 -12.71 -19.53
N PRO A 213 -27.51 -11.73 -18.73
CA PRO A 213 -27.68 -10.36 -19.21
C PRO A 213 -26.31 -9.67 -19.24
N SER A 214 -25.71 -9.59 -20.43
CA SER A 214 -24.57 -8.74 -20.72
C SER A 214 -24.98 -7.26 -20.70
N TYR A 215 -24.32 -6.50 -19.83
CA TYR A 215 -24.32 -5.05 -19.75
C TYR A 215 -23.62 -4.48 -20.99
N HIS A 216 -24.33 -4.10 -22.06
CA HIS A 216 -23.86 -3.16 -23.09
C HIS A 216 -24.99 -2.77 -24.05
N GLU A 217 -25.03 -1.49 -24.42
CA GLU A 217 -25.86 -0.82 -25.46
C GLU A 217 -27.32 -0.48 -25.07
N ARG A 218 -27.85 0.73 -25.20
CA ARG A 218 -27.58 1.83 -26.15
C ARG A 218 -28.00 3.19 -25.56
N GLY A 219 -27.18 4.20 -25.80
CA GLY A 219 -27.67 5.56 -26.01
C GLY A 219 -28.39 5.65 -27.35
N GLY A 220 -29.44 6.47 -27.42
CA GLY A 220 -30.09 6.80 -28.68
C GLY A 220 -31.55 7.25 -28.54
N LEU A 221 -31.73 8.56 -28.59
CA LEU A 221 -32.84 9.29 -29.24
C LEU A 221 -34.26 9.10 -28.67
N ASN A 222 -34.85 10.19 -28.16
CA ASN A 222 -36.15 10.58 -28.68
C ASN A 222 -36.43 12.08 -28.62
N ASN A 223 -36.75 12.60 -29.80
CA ASN A 223 -37.29 13.90 -30.12
C ASN A 223 -38.82 13.90 -29.87
N ASN A 224 -39.37 15.11 -29.67
CA ASN A 224 -40.77 15.53 -29.86
C ASN A 224 -41.86 15.01 -28.90
N ARG A 225 -42.33 15.88 -28.00
CA ARG A 225 -43.55 16.69 -28.22
C ARG A 225 -43.74 17.72 -27.11
#